data_AF-A0A3C0E5I8-F1
#
_entry.id   AF-A0A3C0E5I8-F1
#
_cell.length_a   1.000
_cell.length_b   1.000
_cell.length_c   1.000
_cell.angle_alpha   90.00
_cell.angle_beta   90.00
_cell.angle_gamma   90.00
#
_symmetry.space_group_name_H-M   'P 1'
#
loop_
_entity.id
_entity.type
_entity.pdbx_description
1 polymer ?
#
loop_
_entity_poly.entity_id
_entity_poly.type
_entity_poly.pdbx_seq_one_letter_code
_entity_poly.pdbx_strand_id
1 'polypeptide(L)'
;MRPNLDNQGEVPPVGEIIYSPDVCFAGIHPIGNFQEALKQPESYAQAIENEAFSNMDNYVYLRCKNGATKSVTIQAQLFAVPKNKSMFPDAWVPLSVDSQEEKEGNITNVIPAMQPGEIGVTEAPFIWKSPDTESYSLIARLFSDEFPNDMPQSSDLKPVYIADLLKDGLLWAQRNIAEVKFNPNQPYMKKDISLNIPTDSMYQKSKWLILLKSHKFDTWDIQIQASRTDEEGTEIAMERRRMEEQAILGTYVMSPGFYSRVSIMLYPTTVDVTVADDAYVNLELYYGIPTADKEATEKVTPTVIRVLDASDFKKH
;
A
#
# COMPACT_ATOMS: atom_id res chain seq x y z
N MET A 1 -26.40 9.49 -2.32
CA MET A 1 -26.92 10.20 -1.13
C MET A 1 -27.16 9.17 -0.04
N ARG A 2 -26.93 9.52 1.22
CA ARG A 2 -27.13 8.64 2.37
C ARG A 2 -28.63 8.65 2.74
N PRO A 3 -29.31 7.52 2.88
CA PRO A 3 -30.70 7.49 3.35
C PRO A 3 -30.86 7.43 4.88
N ASN A 4 -29.75 7.45 5.61
CA ASN A 4 -29.66 6.82 6.94
C ASN A 4 -29.94 7.77 8.14
N LEU A 5 -30.44 8.99 7.93
CA LEU A 5 -30.70 9.91 9.04
C LEU A 5 -32.01 9.60 9.79
N ASP A 6 -32.98 8.98 9.13
CA ASP A 6 -34.29 8.69 9.70
C ASP A 6 -34.40 7.30 10.35
N ASN A 7 -33.43 6.43 10.09
CA ASN A 7 -33.41 5.06 10.60
C ASN A 7 -33.14 5.02 12.12
N GLN A 8 -34.07 4.40 12.86
CA GLN A 8 -34.05 4.28 14.32
C GLN A 8 -33.54 2.92 14.83
N GLY A 9 -32.93 2.10 13.97
CA GLY A 9 -32.41 0.77 14.35
C GLY A 9 -33.46 -0.34 14.34
N GLU A 10 -34.48 -0.23 13.49
CA GLU A 10 -35.52 -1.25 13.31
C GLU A 10 -35.03 -2.41 12.40
N VAL A 11 -35.52 -3.63 12.65
CA VAL A 11 -35.21 -4.84 11.84
C VAL A 11 -36.50 -5.47 11.29
N PRO A 12 -36.60 -5.75 9.97
CA PRO A 12 -35.62 -5.40 8.94
C PRO A 12 -35.59 -3.88 8.68
N PRO A 13 -34.50 -3.38 8.08
CA PRO A 13 -34.45 -2.05 7.47
C PRO A 13 -35.75 -1.68 6.72
N VAL A 14 -36.39 -0.56 7.06
CA VAL A 14 -37.47 0.00 6.23
C VAL A 14 -36.93 1.23 5.51
N GLY A 15 -36.92 1.23 4.18
CA GLY A 15 -36.42 2.35 3.36
C GLY A 15 -35.25 1.97 2.43
N GLU A 16 -34.47 2.95 1.99
CA GLU A 16 -33.25 2.74 1.22
C GLU A 16 -32.16 2.05 2.07
N ILE A 17 -31.18 1.40 1.43
CA ILE A 17 -30.17 0.52 2.06
C ILE A 17 -29.44 1.20 3.23
N ILE A 18 -29.43 0.54 4.39
CA ILE A 18 -28.80 0.99 5.62
C ILE A 18 -27.33 0.56 5.63
N TYR A 19 -26.41 1.51 5.66
CA TYR A 19 -24.98 1.24 5.89
C TYR A 19 -24.61 1.74 7.29
N SER A 20 -24.81 0.90 8.31
CA SER A 20 -24.42 1.18 9.71
C SER A 20 -23.80 -0.08 10.34
N PRO A 21 -22.51 -0.06 10.75
CA PRO A 21 -21.66 1.11 10.95
C PRO A 21 -21.27 1.86 9.66
N ASP A 22 -20.92 3.13 9.81
CA ASP A 22 -20.30 3.94 8.77
C ASP A 22 -18.80 3.69 8.72
N VAL A 23 -18.32 3.28 7.55
CA VAL A 23 -16.89 3.11 7.25
C VAL A 23 -16.35 4.40 6.63
N CYS A 24 -15.66 5.20 7.45
CA CYS A 24 -15.05 6.46 7.06
C CYS A 24 -13.62 6.21 6.54
N PHE A 25 -13.43 6.32 5.23
CA PHE A 25 -12.16 6.02 4.58
C PHE A 25 -11.35 7.30 4.35
N ALA A 26 -10.31 7.52 5.18
CA ALA A 26 -9.51 8.74 5.15
C ALA A 26 -8.30 8.66 4.20
N GLY A 27 -8.02 7.51 3.60
CA GLY A 27 -6.85 7.31 2.74
C GLY A 27 -5.54 7.43 3.55
N ILE A 28 -4.49 7.98 2.95
CA ILE A 28 -3.14 8.05 3.56
C ILE A 28 -2.93 9.22 4.54
N HIS A 29 -3.98 10.00 4.80
CA HIS A 29 -3.91 11.16 5.69
C HIS A 29 -4.89 10.97 6.86
N PRO A 30 -4.40 10.67 8.08
CA PRO A 30 -5.27 10.46 9.22
C PRO A 30 -6.03 11.75 9.55
N ILE A 31 -7.26 11.60 10.04
CA ILE A 31 -8.11 12.74 10.39
C ILE A 31 -7.65 13.27 11.75
N GLY A 32 -7.21 14.53 11.78
CA GLY A 32 -6.86 15.21 13.04
C GLY A 32 -8.09 15.36 13.95
N ASN A 33 -7.93 15.06 15.24
CA ASN A 33 -9.02 15.10 16.23
C ASN A 33 -10.28 14.33 15.79
N PHE A 34 -10.09 13.18 15.16
CA PHE A 34 -11.18 12.40 14.54
C PHE A 34 -12.31 12.04 15.52
N GLN A 35 -12.00 11.82 16.80
CA GLN A 35 -13.00 11.49 17.82
C GLN A 35 -14.04 12.60 17.99
N GLU A 36 -13.66 13.87 17.87
CA GLU A 36 -14.59 15.00 17.92
C GLU A 36 -15.15 15.34 16.54
N ALA A 37 -14.28 15.34 15.52
CA ALA A 37 -14.66 15.75 14.17
C ALA A 37 -15.67 14.79 13.51
N LEU A 38 -15.56 13.49 13.76
CA LEU A 38 -16.42 12.48 13.15
C LEU A 38 -17.74 12.26 13.89
N LYS A 39 -17.86 12.75 15.14
CA LYS A 39 -19.10 12.74 15.92
C LYS A 39 -20.10 13.84 15.54
N GLN A 40 -19.64 14.89 14.85
CA GLN A 40 -20.52 16.01 14.51
C GLN A 40 -21.63 15.59 13.54
N PRO A 41 -22.88 16.06 13.73
CA PRO A 41 -24.00 15.73 12.84
C PRO A 41 -23.73 16.05 11.36
N GLU A 42 -23.05 17.15 11.07
CA GLU A 42 -22.69 17.56 9.71
C GLU A 42 -21.73 16.57 9.06
N SER A 43 -20.74 16.11 9.83
CA SER A 43 -19.81 15.07 9.41
C SER A 43 -20.53 13.74 9.20
N TYR A 44 -21.45 13.38 10.11
CA TYR A 44 -22.22 12.14 10.05
C TYR A 44 -23.23 12.11 8.88
N ALA A 45 -23.66 13.28 8.41
CA ALA A 45 -24.49 13.40 7.21
C ALA A 45 -23.71 13.21 5.89
N GLN A 46 -22.37 13.20 5.93
CA GLN A 46 -21.50 13.11 4.76
C GLN A 46 -20.75 11.78 4.71
N ALA A 47 -20.49 11.29 3.50
CA ALA A 47 -19.59 10.16 3.29
C ALA A 47 -18.14 10.66 3.30
N ILE A 48 -17.24 9.88 3.90
CA ILE A 48 -15.80 10.16 3.92
C ILE A 48 -15.12 9.12 3.03
N GLU A 49 -14.67 9.58 1.86
CA GLU A 49 -14.28 8.72 0.74
C GLU A 49 -13.03 9.26 0.05
N ASN A 50 -11.86 9.03 0.64
CA ASN A 50 -10.59 9.40 0.02
C ASN A 50 -10.03 8.29 -0.87
N GLU A 51 -9.02 8.64 -1.66
CA GLU A 51 -8.30 7.67 -2.51
C GLU A 51 -7.55 6.64 -1.65
N ALA A 52 -7.59 5.39 -2.08
CA ALA A 52 -6.81 4.30 -1.49
C ALA A 52 -5.47 4.18 -2.21
N PHE A 53 -4.40 3.92 -1.46
CA PHE A 53 -3.06 3.73 -2.00
C PHE A 53 -2.47 2.37 -1.64
N SER A 54 -1.94 1.66 -2.63
CA SER A 54 -1.24 0.39 -2.44
C SER A 54 0.05 0.57 -1.65
N ASN A 55 0.43 -0.42 -0.84
CA ASN A 55 1.68 -0.46 -0.08
C ASN A 55 1.90 0.72 0.88
N MET A 56 0.82 1.44 1.22
CA MET A 56 0.80 2.51 2.20
C MET A 56 -0.27 2.26 3.25
N ASP A 57 -0.12 2.90 4.39
CA ASP A 57 -1.11 2.84 5.46
C ASP A 57 -2.29 3.74 5.08
N ASN A 58 -3.44 3.11 4.84
CA ASN A 58 -4.71 3.79 4.64
C ASN A 58 -5.50 3.74 5.95
N TYR A 59 -5.87 4.91 6.46
CA TYR A 59 -6.57 5.06 7.73
C TYR A 59 -8.08 4.93 7.52
N VAL A 60 -8.71 4.07 8.31
CA VAL A 60 -10.15 3.83 8.27
C VAL A 60 -10.72 3.95 9.67
N TYR A 61 -11.82 4.68 9.81
CA TYR A 61 -12.53 4.86 11.07
C TYR A 61 -13.92 4.25 10.95
N LEU A 62 -14.42 3.68 12.06
CA LEU A 62 -15.81 3.25 12.14
C LEU A 62 -16.57 4.19 13.06
N ARG A 63 -17.79 4.56 12.65
CA ARG A 63 -18.71 5.34 13.48
C ARG A 63 -20.14 4.83 13.35
N CYS A 64 -20.92 4.98 14.41
CA CYS A 64 -22.32 4.57 14.45
C CYS A 64 -23.13 5.50 15.35
N LYS A 65 -24.46 5.45 15.22
CA LYS A 65 -25.38 6.14 16.13
C LYS A 65 -26.00 5.13 17.07
N ASN A 66 -26.07 5.46 18.36
CA ASN A 66 -26.75 4.62 19.33
C ASN A 66 -28.27 4.77 19.19
N GLY A 67 -28.93 3.75 18.63
CA GLY A 67 -30.40 3.68 18.53
C GLY A 67 -31.08 3.11 19.79
N ALA A 68 -30.32 2.61 20.77
CA ALA A 68 -30.90 2.06 21.99
C ALA A 68 -31.37 3.16 22.95
N THR A 69 -32.26 2.79 23.87
CA THR A 69 -32.79 3.70 24.91
C THR A 69 -31.86 3.89 26.11
N LYS A 70 -30.67 3.28 26.08
CA LYS A 70 -29.65 3.38 27.12
C LYS A 70 -28.26 3.62 26.55
N SER A 71 -27.31 3.94 27.42
CA SER A 71 -25.91 4.06 27.04
C SER A 71 -25.34 2.71 26.57
N VAL A 72 -24.61 2.71 25.46
CA VAL A 72 -24.02 1.52 24.85
C VAL A 72 -22.55 1.76 24.53
N THR A 73 -21.70 0.83 24.97
CA THR A 73 -20.33 0.65 24.45
C THR A 73 -20.35 -0.55 23.51
N ILE A 74 -19.67 -0.45 22.37
CA ILE A 74 -19.67 -1.53 21.37
C ILE A 74 -18.27 -1.77 20.80
N GLN A 75 -17.93 -3.03 20.60
CA GLN A 75 -16.67 -3.43 19.96
C GLN A 75 -16.83 -3.38 18.44
N ALA A 76 -15.71 -3.16 17.76
CA ALA A 76 -15.67 -2.97 16.32
C ALA A 76 -14.52 -3.77 15.71
N GLN A 77 -14.81 -4.44 14.60
CA GLN A 77 -13.83 -5.11 13.74
C GLN A 77 -14.02 -4.64 12.30
N LEU A 78 -12.92 -4.57 11.57
CA LEU A 78 -12.90 -4.22 10.17
C LEU A 78 -12.06 -5.24 9.41
N PHE A 79 -12.56 -5.67 8.27
CA PHE A 79 -11.90 -6.65 7.41
C PHE A 79 -11.71 -6.08 6.01
N ALA A 80 -10.63 -6.48 5.34
CA ALA A 80 -10.43 -6.26 3.92
C ALA A 80 -10.51 -7.58 3.15
N VAL A 81 -11.11 -7.53 1.96
CA VAL A 81 -11.26 -8.70 1.08
C VAL A 81 -11.26 -8.24 -0.38
N PRO A 82 -10.61 -8.96 -1.31
CA PRO A 82 -10.77 -8.69 -2.73
C PRO A 82 -12.24 -8.68 -3.11
N LYS A 83 -12.68 -7.72 -3.92
CA LYS A 83 -14.11 -7.45 -4.17
C LYS A 83 -14.88 -8.69 -4.66
N ASN A 84 -14.24 -9.52 -5.48
CA ASN A 84 -14.79 -10.78 -6.00
C ASN A 84 -14.96 -11.90 -4.94
N LYS A 85 -14.40 -11.72 -3.74
CA LYS A 85 -14.46 -12.66 -2.61
C LYS A 85 -15.27 -12.15 -1.43
N SER A 86 -15.89 -10.96 -1.54
CA SER A 86 -16.66 -10.33 -0.45
C SER A 86 -17.76 -11.22 0.14
N MET A 87 -18.32 -12.15 -0.64
CA MET A 87 -19.36 -13.09 -0.19
C MET A 87 -18.84 -14.33 0.54
N PHE A 88 -17.51 -14.43 0.77
CA PHE A 88 -16.88 -15.58 1.41
C PHE A 88 -16.14 -15.14 2.69
N PRO A 89 -16.75 -15.31 3.87
CA PRO A 89 -16.18 -14.86 5.14
C PRO A 89 -14.76 -15.34 5.44
N ASP A 90 -14.39 -16.54 4.98
CA ASP A 90 -13.02 -17.08 5.14
C ASP A 90 -11.95 -16.27 4.41
N ALA A 91 -12.34 -15.47 3.41
CA ALA A 91 -11.43 -14.59 2.68
C ALA A 91 -11.27 -13.21 3.34
N TRP A 92 -12.01 -12.93 4.41
CA TRP A 92 -11.99 -11.64 5.09
C TRP A 92 -10.78 -11.56 6.00
N VAL A 93 -9.83 -10.68 5.66
CA VAL A 93 -8.61 -10.48 6.43
C VAL A 93 -8.83 -9.35 7.43
N PRO A 94 -8.68 -9.58 8.75
CA PRO A 94 -8.88 -8.52 9.74
C PRO A 94 -7.81 -7.45 9.61
N LEU A 95 -8.20 -6.20 9.83
CA LEU A 95 -7.31 -5.05 9.87
C LEU A 95 -6.81 -4.78 11.28
N SER A 96 -5.57 -4.33 11.37
CA SER A 96 -4.97 -3.94 12.65
C SER A 96 -5.48 -2.58 13.11
N VAL A 97 -5.57 -2.42 14.43
CA VAL A 97 -5.86 -1.15 15.10
C VAL A 97 -4.56 -0.42 15.41
N ASP A 98 -4.48 0.87 15.04
CA ASP A 98 -3.34 1.74 15.36
C ASP A 98 -3.48 2.32 16.77
N SER A 99 -3.34 1.46 17.78
CA SER A 99 -3.33 1.87 19.19
C SER A 99 -1.90 1.96 19.71
N GLN A 100 -1.57 3.06 20.39
CA GLN A 100 -0.24 3.27 20.97
C GLN A 100 0.11 2.30 22.12
N GLU A 101 -0.85 1.56 22.67
CA GLU A 101 -0.70 0.78 23.90
C GLU A 101 -0.66 -0.74 23.72
N GLU A 102 -0.93 -1.30 22.52
CA GLU A 102 -0.99 -2.75 22.32
C GLU A 102 -0.07 -3.29 21.22
N LYS A 103 0.35 -4.54 21.45
CA LYS A 103 1.29 -5.33 20.62
C LYS A 103 0.77 -5.47 19.18
N GLU A 104 1.68 -5.57 18.22
CA GLU A 104 1.39 -5.96 16.84
C GLU A 104 0.29 -7.04 16.78
N GLY A 105 -0.81 -6.75 16.07
CA GLY A 105 -1.89 -7.73 15.83
C GLY A 105 -3.18 -7.53 16.62
N ASN A 106 -3.42 -6.41 17.32
CA ASN A 106 -4.78 -6.10 17.79
C ASN A 106 -5.70 -5.80 16.59
N ILE A 107 -6.82 -6.51 16.50
CA ILE A 107 -7.83 -6.42 15.43
C ILE A 107 -9.19 -5.93 15.91
N THR A 108 -9.36 -5.73 17.22
CA THR A 108 -10.62 -5.32 17.83
C THR A 108 -10.47 -3.93 18.44
N ASN A 109 -11.32 -3.02 18.00
CA ASN A 109 -11.40 -1.65 18.46
C ASN A 109 -12.66 -1.47 19.33
N VAL A 110 -12.77 -0.33 20.01
CA VAL A 110 -13.92 0.01 20.84
C VAL A 110 -14.50 1.33 20.37
N ILE A 111 -15.83 1.40 20.28
CA ILE A 111 -16.56 2.66 20.25
C ILE A 111 -17.01 2.92 21.70
N PRO A 112 -16.54 4.01 22.35
CA PRO A 112 -16.84 4.31 23.74
C PRO A 112 -18.34 4.43 24.03
N ALA A 113 -18.69 4.51 25.31
CA ALA A 113 -20.07 4.65 25.74
C ALA A 113 -20.76 5.85 25.07
N MET A 114 -21.80 5.56 24.29
CA MET A 114 -22.64 6.53 23.58
C MET A 114 -23.98 6.65 24.31
N GLN A 115 -24.45 7.85 24.61
CA GLN A 115 -25.83 8.06 25.07
C GLN A 115 -26.86 7.75 23.96
N PRO A 116 -28.14 7.52 24.30
CA PRO A 116 -29.20 7.37 23.30
C PRO A 116 -29.18 8.52 22.28
N GLY A 117 -29.11 8.17 21.00
CA GLY A 117 -29.02 9.11 19.87
C GLY A 117 -27.65 9.73 19.61
N GLU A 118 -26.64 9.46 20.46
CA GLU A 118 -25.27 9.96 20.26
C GLU A 118 -24.58 9.20 19.12
N ILE A 119 -23.71 9.89 18.38
CA ILE A 119 -22.79 9.30 17.41
C ILE A 119 -21.50 8.93 18.15
N GLY A 120 -21.09 7.68 18.05
CA GLY A 120 -19.79 7.20 18.50
C GLY A 120 -18.86 6.90 17.35
N VAL A 121 -17.57 6.98 17.64
CA VAL A 121 -16.46 6.72 16.72
C VAL A 121 -15.50 5.79 17.45
N THR A 122 -14.78 4.94 16.71
CA THR A 122 -13.76 4.08 17.30
C THR A 122 -12.67 4.88 18.02
N GLU A 123 -12.04 4.31 19.04
CA GLU A 123 -11.01 4.98 19.85
C GLU A 123 -9.71 5.23 19.07
N ALA A 124 -9.40 4.35 18.12
CA ALA A 124 -8.24 4.43 17.23
C ALA A 124 -8.66 4.21 15.75
N PRO A 125 -7.80 4.55 14.77
CA PRO A 125 -8.01 4.13 13.39
C PRO A 125 -7.70 2.63 13.19
N PHE A 126 -8.34 2.03 12.20
CA PHE A 126 -7.85 0.81 11.56
C PHE A 126 -6.87 1.17 10.46
N ILE A 127 -5.84 0.34 10.29
CA ILE A 127 -4.84 0.49 9.23
C ILE A 127 -5.06 -0.58 8.18
N TRP A 128 -5.30 -0.13 6.96
CA TRP A 128 -5.31 -1.00 5.79
C TRP A 128 -4.13 -0.70 4.88
N LYS A 129 -3.28 -1.70 4.69
CA LYS A 129 -2.22 -1.69 3.70
C LYS A 129 -2.55 -2.64 2.57
N SER A 130 -3.10 -2.12 1.47
CA SER A 130 -3.40 -2.95 0.30
C SER A 130 -2.10 -3.50 -0.29
N PRO A 131 -2.01 -4.82 -0.56
CA PRO A 131 -0.82 -5.41 -1.15
C PRO A 131 -0.66 -5.02 -2.63
N ASP A 132 -1.76 -4.70 -3.31
CA ASP A 132 -1.83 -4.46 -4.76
C ASP A 132 -2.80 -3.32 -5.10
N THR A 133 -3.07 -3.17 -6.39
CA THR A 133 -3.95 -2.15 -6.99
C THR A 133 -5.35 -2.68 -7.35
N GLU A 134 -5.71 -3.89 -6.93
CA GLU A 134 -7.03 -4.47 -7.20
C GLU A 134 -8.16 -3.75 -6.46
N SER A 135 -9.40 -4.01 -6.84
CA SER A 135 -10.58 -3.53 -6.11
C SER A 135 -10.83 -4.37 -4.85
N TYR A 136 -11.08 -3.71 -3.73
CA TYR A 136 -11.37 -4.35 -2.44
C TYR A 136 -12.76 -3.99 -1.93
N SER A 137 -13.25 -4.78 -0.97
CA SER A 137 -14.34 -4.44 -0.09
C SER A 137 -13.82 -4.40 1.35
N LEU A 138 -14.26 -3.40 2.09
CA LEU A 138 -14.12 -3.33 3.54
C LEU A 138 -15.42 -3.77 4.18
N ILE A 139 -15.32 -4.66 5.16
CA ILE A 139 -16.47 -5.24 5.85
C ILE A 139 -16.33 -4.90 7.33
N ALA A 140 -17.28 -4.14 7.84
CA ALA A 140 -17.31 -3.71 9.22
C ALA A 140 -18.31 -4.56 10.02
N ARG A 141 -17.94 -4.85 11.26
CA ARG A 141 -18.73 -5.62 12.22
C ARG A 141 -18.70 -4.89 13.55
N LEU A 142 -19.87 -4.60 14.11
CA LEU A 142 -20.01 -4.18 15.50
C LEU A 142 -20.63 -5.31 16.34
N PHE A 143 -20.19 -5.45 17.58
CA PHE A 143 -20.68 -6.48 18.50
C PHE A 143 -20.43 -6.10 19.96
N SER A 144 -21.20 -6.69 20.87
CA SER A 144 -20.96 -6.68 22.31
C SER A 144 -21.65 -7.89 22.95
N ASP A 145 -21.46 -8.11 24.25
CA ASP A 145 -22.19 -9.17 24.97
C ASP A 145 -23.71 -9.00 24.92
N GLU A 146 -24.18 -7.74 24.85
CA GLU A 146 -25.60 -7.42 24.76
C GLU A 146 -26.13 -7.50 23.32
N PHE A 147 -25.29 -7.13 22.35
CA PHE A 147 -25.59 -7.21 20.93
C PHE A 147 -24.64 -8.21 20.28
N PRO A 148 -24.81 -9.53 20.56
CA PRO A 148 -23.96 -10.54 19.98
C PRO A 148 -24.18 -10.53 18.47
N ASN A 149 -23.08 -10.61 17.73
CA ASN A 149 -23.13 -10.53 16.27
C ASN A 149 -22.02 -11.39 15.68
N ASP A 150 -22.16 -12.70 15.74
CA ASP A 150 -21.07 -13.64 15.46
C ASP A 150 -20.56 -13.59 14.02
N MET A 151 -19.27 -13.88 13.83
CA MET A 151 -18.70 -14.01 12.49
C MET A 151 -19.36 -15.18 11.75
N PRO A 152 -19.87 -14.96 10.53
CA PRO A 152 -20.45 -16.04 9.73
C PRO A 152 -19.39 -17.11 9.43
N GLN A 153 -19.70 -18.37 9.73
CA GLN A 153 -18.83 -19.51 9.42
C GLN A 153 -19.12 -20.00 8.00
N SER A 154 -18.09 -20.16 7.17
CA SER A 154 -18.23 -20.42 5.73
C SER A 154 -18.73 -21.82 5.37
N SER A 155 -18.57 -22.80 6.25
CA SER A 155 -18.70 -24.22 5.90
C SER A 155 -20.09 -24.59 5.38
N ASP A 156 -21.12 -23.78 5.69
CA ASP A 156 -22.52 -24.10 5.40
C ASP A 156 -23.33 -22.90 4.84
N LEU A 157 -22.73 -21.72 4.67
CA LEU A 157 -23.45 -20.51 4.25
C LEU A 157 -23.37 -20.30 2.73
N LYS A 158 -24.54 -20.33 2.08
CA LYS A 158 -24.66 -19.91 0.68
C LYS A 158 -24.32 -18.41 0.55
N PRO A 159 -23.63 -17.98 -0.52
CA PRO A 159 -23.29 -16.58 -0.76
C PRO A 159 -24.47 -15.60 -0.67
N VAL A 160 -25.69 -16.03 -1.02
CA VAL A 160 -26.91 -15.22 -0.91
C VAL A 160 -27.20 -14.78 0.54
N TYR A 161 -26.91 -15.62 1.54
CA TYR A 161 -27.12 -15.25 2.93
C TYR A 161 -26.13 -14.20 3.41
N ILE A 162 -24.90 -14.24 2.88
CA ILE A 162 -23.90 -13.21 3.16
C ILE A 162 -24.29 -11.90 2.47
N ALA A 163 -24.82 -11.96 1.25
CA ALA A 163 -25.35 -10.78 0.58
C ALA A 163 -26.51 -10.13 1.37
N ASP A 164 -27.43 -10.94 1.88
CA ASP A 164 -28.54 -10.46 2.72
C ASP A 164 -28.02 -9.87 4.04
N LEU A 165 -27.04 -10.52 4.69
CA LEU A 165 -26.39 -10.00 5.90
C LEU A 165 -25.73 -8.64 5.67
N LEU A 166 -24.93 -8.50 4.61
CA LEU A 166 -24.20 -7.27 4.31
C LEU A 166 -25.11 -6.13 3.83
N LYS A 167 -26.32 -6.46 3.35
CA LYS A 167 -27.31 -5.49 2.88
C LYS A 167 -28.23 -5.02 3.99
N ASP A 168 -28.75 -5.97 4.79
CA ASP A 168 -29.87 -5.72 5.70
C ASP A 168 -29.57 -6.11 7.17
N GLY A 169 -28.40 -6.68 7.45
CA GLY A 169 -27.97 -7.04 8.80
C GLY A 169 -27.54 -5.82 9.61
N LEU A 170 -28.21 -5.58 10.75
CA LEU A 170 -27.74 -4.56 11.68
C LEU A 170 -26.32 -4.86 12.16
N LEU A 171 -25.57 -3.80 12.42
CA LEU A 171 -24.19 -3.86 12.92
C LEU A 171 -23.20 -4.46 11.92
N TRP A 172 -23.61 -4.65 10.66
CA TRP A 172 -22.74 -4.96 9.53
C TRP A 172 -22.77 -3.84 8.51
N ALA A 173 -21.64 -3.62 7.86
CA ALA A 173 -21.60 -2.75 6.69
C ALA A 173 -20.54 -3.21 5.71
N GLN A 174 -20.84 -3.06 4.42
CA GLN A 174 -19.87 -3.21 3.35
C GLN A 174 -19.58 -1.86 2.69
N ARG A 175 -18.31 -1.52 2.56
CA ARG A 175 -17.82 -0.39 1.76
C ARG A 175 -16.94 -0.91 0.64
N ASN A 176 -17.24 -0.52 -0.60
CA ASN A 176 -16.41 -0.91 -1.75
C ASN A 176 -15.33 0.15 -2.01
N ILE A 177 -14.10 -0.31 -2.21
CA ILE A 177 -12.98 0.48 -2.72
C ILE A 177 -12.82 0.09 -4.19
N ALA A 178 -13.27 0.98 -5.08
CA ALA A 178 -13.33 0.69 -6.50
C ALA A 178 -11.93 0.62 -7.15
N GLU A 179 -11.01 1.46 -6.69
CA GLU A 179 -9.68 1.61 -7.27
C GLU A 179 -8.68 1.83 -6.13
N VAL A 180 -7.57 1.10 -6.17
CA VAL A 180 -6.43 1.30 -5.29
C VAL A 180 -5.27 1.80 -6.16
N LYS A 181 -4.79 2.99 -5.86
CA LYS A 181 -3.79 3.69 -6.67
C LYS A 181 -2.38 3.39 -6.18
N PHE A 182 -1.41 3.46 -7.08
CA PHE A 182 -0.02 3.54 -6.67
C PHE A 182 0.35 4.98 -6.26
N ASN A 183 1.25 5.16 -5.29
CA ASN A 183 1.80 6.48 -4.94
C ASN A 183 3.16 6.70 -5.65
N PRO A 184 3.24 7.61 -6.65
CA PRO A 184 4.48 7.90 -7.40
C PRO A 184 5.64 8.45 -6.57
N ASN A 185 5.41 8.84 -5.31
CA ASN A 185 6.45 9.27 -4.39
C ASN A 185 7.17 8.10 -3.68
N GLN A 186 6.63 6.88 -3.78
CA GLN A 186 7.24 5.66 -3.27
C GLN A 186 7.88 4.87 -4.42
N PRO A 187 8.93 4.06 -4.16
CA PRO A 187 9.47 3.17 -5.17
C PRO A 187 8.46 2.07 -5.47
N TYR A 188 8.09 1.92 -6.74
CA TYR A 188 7.23 0.82 -7.19
C TYR A 188 7.99 -0.51 -7.12
N MET A 189 9.26 -0.45 -7.51
CA MET A 189 10.16 -1.59 -7.45
C MET A 189 11.47 -1.19 -6.79
N LYS A 190 11.95 -2.06 -5.90
CA LYS A 190 13.30 -2.00 -5.34
C LYS A 190 14.01 -3.31 -5.60
N LYS A 191 15.15 -3.25 -6.27
CA LYS A 191 16.02 -4.40 -6.52
C LYS A 191 17.37 -4.15 -5.88
N ASP A 192 17.86 -5.15 -5.16
CA ASP A 192 19.22 -5.16 -4.64
C ASP A 192 20.07 -6.10 -5.48
N ILE A 193 21.21 -5.59 -5.95
CA ILE A 193 22.22 -6.37 -6.66
C ILE A 193 23.56 -6.31 -5.93
N SER A 194 24.42 -7.29 -6.19
CA SER A 194 25.80 -7.27 -5.73
C SER A 194 26.71 -6.70 -6.82
N LEU A 195 27.34 -5.57 -6.54
CA LEU A 195 28.42 -5.01 -7.35
C LEU A 195 29.74 -5.61 -6.84
N ASN A 196 30.26 -6.58 -7.59
CA ASN A 196 31.43 -7.35 -7.21
C ASN A 196 32.51 -7.22 -8.29
N ILE A 197 33.71 -6.80 -7.90
CA ILE A 197 34.88 -6.87 -8.77
C ILE A 197 35.61 -8.19 -8.48
N PRO A 198 35.73 -9.10 -9.47
CA PRO A 198 36.39 -10.39 -9.27
C PRO A 198 37.81 -10.26 -8.71
N THR A 199 38.23 -11.16 -7.82
CA THR A 199 39.54 -11.12 -7.16
C THR A 199 40.70 -11.51 -8.08
N ASP A 200 40.42 -12.29 -9.13
CA ASP A 200 41.35 -12.68 -10.20
C ASP A 200 41.47 -11.62 -11.30
N SER A 201 40.77 -10.50 -11.14
CA SER A 201 40.88 -9.36 -12.02
C SER A 201 42.29 -8.78 -12.01
N MET A 202 42.90 -8.68 -13.18
CA MET A 202 44.20 -8.02 -13.42
C MET A 202 44.15 -6.49 -13.24
N TYR A 203 43.02 -5.95 -12.79
CA TYR A 203 42.68 -4.53 -12.78
C TYR A 203 42.79 -3.91 -11.37
N GLN A 204 44.02 -3.75 -10.86
CA GLN A 204 44.27 -3.12 -9.56
C GLN A 204 44.07 -1.58 -9.62
N LYS A 205 43.48 -0.96 -8.58
CA LYS A 205 43.22 0.50 -8.47
C LYS A 205 42.58 1.13 -9.71
N SER A 206 41.68 0.39 -10.34
CA SER A 206 41.20 0.75 -11.66
C SER A 206 39.97 1.63 -11.60
N LYS A 207 39.89 2.60 -12.51
CA LYS A 207 38.70 3.40 -12.75
C LYS A 207 37.69 2.58 -13.54
N TRP A 208 36.56 2.30 -12.92
CA TRP A 208 35.42 1.63 -13.53
C TRP A 208 34.36 2.66 -13.88
N LEU A 209 33.93 2.67 -15.13
CA LEU A 209 32.77 3.43 -15.55
C LEU A 209 31.52 2.57 -15.32
N ILE A 210 30.57 3.10 -14.55
CA ILE A 210 29.26 2.48 -14.35
C ILE A 210 28.26 3.23 -15.21
N LEU A 211 27.58 2.50 -16.08
CA LEU A 211 26.61 3.01 -17.02
C LEU A 211 25.27 2.28 -16.81
N LEU A 212 24.19 3.03 -16.78
CA LEU A 212 22.84 2.51 -16.76
C LEU A 212 22.32 2.46 -18.21
N LYS A 213 21.82 1.30 -18.63
CA LYS A 213 21.00 1.18 -19.83
C LYS A 213 19.58 0.82 -19.47
N SER A 214 18.63 1.49 -20.10
CA SER A 214 17.22 1.19 -19.96
C SER A 214 16.55 1.06 -21.32
N HIS A 215 15.47 0.29 -21.36
CA HIS A 215 14.60 0.19 -22.53
C HIS A 215 13.15 0.20 -22.07
N LYS A 216 12.35 1.09 -22.68
CA LYS A 216 10.91 1.29 -22.40
C LYS A 216 10.59 1.64 -20.94
N PHE A 217 11.44 2.46 -20.33
CA PHE A 217 11.23 3.07 -19.01
C PHE A 217 11.30 4.61 -19.07
N ASP A 218 11.06 5.19 -20.24
CA ASP A 218 11.09 6.62 -20.49
C ASP A 218 10.02 7.41 -19.71
N THR A 219 9.04 6.71 -19.11
CA THR A 219 8.00 7.26 -18.21
C THR A 219 8.29 7.07 -16.72
N TRP A 220 9.50 6.65 -16.36
CA TRP A 220 9.89 6.32 -15.00
C TRP A 220 11.05 7.20 -14.52
N ASP A 221 11.13 7.39 -13.20
CA ASP A 221 12.33 7.88 -12.54
C ASP A 221 13.11 6.71 -11.93
N ILE A 222 14.40 6.93 -11.73
CA ILE A 222 15.31 6.01 -11.07
C ILE A 222 16.10 6.71 -9.98
N GLN A 223 16.35 5.97 -8.89
CA GLN A 223 17.31 6.31 -7.85
C GLN A 223 18.22 5.10 -7.62
N ILE A 224 19.51 5.36 -7.41
CA ILE A 224 20.51 4.31 -7.15
C ILE A 224 21.25 4.68 -5.87
N GLN A 225 21.46 3.71 -4.98
CA GLN A 225 22.26 3.90 -3.77
C GLN A 225 23.06 2.64 -3.46
N ALA A 226 24.37 2.81 -3.26
CA ALA A 226 25.24 1.73 -2.81
C ALA A 226 25.43 1.72 -1.29
N SER A 227 25.70 0.55 -0.72
CA SER A 227 25.92 0.37 0.72
C SER A 227 27.25 0.92 1.23
N ARG A 228 28.16 1.30 0.33
CA ARG A 228 29.46 1.91 0.66
C ARG A 228 29.94 2.77 -0.50
N THR A 229 30.86 3.69 -0.18
CA THR A 229 31.63 4.45 -1.16
C THR A 229 32.61 3.56 -1.92
N ASP A 230 33.16 4.09 -3.00
CA ASP A 230 34.35 3.53 -3.63
C ASP A 230 35.61 3.69 -2.74
N GLU A 231 36.77 3.29 -3.25
CA GLU A 231 38.04 3.33 -2.49
C GLU A 231 38.61 4.75 -2.29
N GLU A 232 38.11 5.75 -3.02
CA GLU A 232 38.48 7.17 -2.86
C GLU A 232 37.48 7.94 -1.99
N GLY A 233 36.43 7.28 -1.50
CA GLY A 233 35.38 7.92 -0.69
C GLY A 233 34.26 8.55 -1.52
N THR A 234 34.22 8.29 -2.83
CA THR A 234 33.13 8.75 -3.71
C THR A 234 31.90 7.88 -3.50
N GLU A 235 30.75 8.52 -3.27
CA GLU A 235 29.48 7.81 -3.17
C GLU A 235 29.05 7.24 -4.53
N ILE A 236 28.73 5.95 -4.56
CA ILE A 236 28.12 5.30 -5.72
C ILE A 236 26.61 5.47 -5.59
N ALA A 237 26.09 6.60 -6.08
CA ALA A 237 24.70 6.97 -5.95
C ALA A 237 24.20 7.80 -7.13
N MET A 238 22.89 7.78 -7.33
CA MET A 238 22.15 8.63 -8.26
C MET A 238 20.89 9.11 -7.54
N GLU A 239 20.77 10.42 -7.37
CA GLU A 239 19.53 11.04 -6.90
C GLU A 239 18.38 10.75 -7.84
N ARG A 240 17.15 10.75 -7.30
CA ARG A 240 15.95 10.48 -8.09
C ARG A 240 15.89 11.42 -9.29
N ARG A 241 15.88 10.85 -10.49
CA ARG A 241 15.77 11.59 -11.75
C ARG A 241 15.04 10.78 -12.81
N ARG A 242 14.56 11.46 -13.84
CA ARG A 242 13.98 10.85 -15.03
C ARG A 242 14.95 9.83 -15.62
N MET A 243 14.44 8.65 -15.95
CA MET A 243 15.22 7.62 -16.61
C MET A 243 15.48 7.98 -18.07
N GLU A 244 16.72 7.78 -18.48
CA GLU A 244 17.20 7.92 -19.85
C GLU A 244 17.54 6.53 -20.39
N GLU A 245 17.47 6.34 -21.72
CA GLU A 245 17.88 5.08 -22.37
C GLU A 245 19.33 4.70 -22.01
N GLN A 246 20.17 5.71 -21.82
CA GLN A 246 21.54 5.57 -21.35
C GLN A 246 21.89 6.72 -20.41
N ALA A 247 22.33 6.39 -19.19
CA ALA A 247 22.80 7.38 -18.22
C ALA A 247 24.13 6.93 -17.60
N ILE A 248 25.05 7.87 -17.40
CA ILE A 248 26.30 7.60 -16.69
C ILE A 248 26.05 7.78 -15.20
N LEU A 249 26.31 6.74 -14.42
CA LEU A 249 26.28 6.84 -12.96
C LEU A 249 27.54 7.56 -12.47
N GLY A 250 28.71 7.16 -12.98
CA GLY A 250 29.98 7.79 -12.65
C GLY A 250 31.18 6.91 -12.96
N THR A 251 32.35 7.40 -12.57
CA THR A 251 33.61 6.66 -12.63
C THR A 251 34.14 6.48 -11.22
N TYR A 252 34.42 5.24 -10.84
CA TYR A 252 34.72 4.85 -9.46
C TYR A 252 36.00 4.03 -9.37
N VAL A 253 36.74 4.18 -8.28
CA VAL A 253 37.94 3.38 -8.01
C VAL A 253 37.56 2.15 -7.20
N MET A 254 37.65 0.98 -7.84
CA MET A 254 37.30 -0.30 -7.24
C MET A 254 38.36 -1.35 -7.58
N SER A 255 39.02 -1.89 -6.56
CA SER A 255 40.05 -2.93 -6.72
C SER A 255 39.44 -4.35 -6.73
N PRO A 256 40.21 -5.36 -7.17
CA PRO A 256 39.79 -6.76 -7.09
C PRO A 256 39.35 -7.15 -5.67
N GLY A 257 38.19 -7.80 -5.55
CA GLY A 257 37.56 -8.12 -4.27
C GLY A 257 36.66 -7.02 -3.70
N PHE A 258 36.51 -5.87 -4.38
CA PHE A 258 35.50 -4.87 -4.03
C PHE A 258 34.11 -5.49 -4.06
N TYR A 259 33.33 -5.20 -3.02
CA TYR A 259 31.96 -5.65 -2.84
C TYR A 259 31.10 -4.49 -2.34
N SER A 260 29.98 -4.24 -3.01
CA SER A 260 28.95 -3.32 -2.53
C SER A 260 27.56 -3.84 -2.90
N ARG A 261 26.59 -3.66 -1.98
CA ARG A 261 25.18 -3.86 -2.30
C ARG A 261 24.66 -2.59 -2.95
N VAL A 262 24.10 -2.69 -4.14
CA VAL A 262 23.51 -1.55 -4.86
C VAL A 262 22.00 -1.73 -4.89
N SER A 263 21.29 -0.82 -4.23
CA SER A 263 19.84 -0.71 -4.30
C SER A 263 19.45 0.17 -5.49
N ILE A 264 18.58 -0.36 -6.34
CA ILE A 264 18.00 0.34 -7.49
C ILE A 264 16.51 0.45 -7.25
N MET A 265 16.01 1.68 -7.30
CA MET A 265 14.63 2.03 -6.99
C MET A 265 14.02 2.70 -8.21
N LEU A 266 12.87 2.18 -8.65
CA LEU A 266 12.15 2.64 -9.82
C LEU A 266 10.81 3.27 -9.41
N TYR A 267 10.51 4.42 -9.99
CA TYR A 267 9.32 5.22 -9.68
C TYR A 267 8.56 5.51 -10.97
N PRO A 268 7.40 4.90 -11.22
CA PRO A 268 6.55 5.32 -12.31
C PRO A 268 6.10 6.77 -12.05
N THR A 269 6.06 7.59 -13.09
CA THR A 269 5.63 9.00 -12.94
C THR A 269 4.11 9.17 -12.99
N THR A 270 3.37 8.08 -13.22
CA THR A 270 1.92 8.02 -13.28
C THR A 270 1.37 7.02 -12.26
N VAL A 271 0.10 7.18 -11.88
CA VAL A 271 -0.61 6.25 -10.99
C VAL A 271 -0.95 4.93 -11.70
N ASP A 272 -1.20 5.00 -13.00
CA ASP A 272 -1.38 3.82 -13.85
C ASP A 272 -0.01 3.31 -14.28
N VAL A 273 0.37 2.14 -13.77
CA VAL A 273 1.67 1.54 -14.02
C VAL A 273 1.53 0.47 -15.09
N THR A 274 2.23 0.65 -16.21
CA THR A 274 2.34 -0.36 -17.26
C THR A 274 3.81 -0.61 -17.59
N VAL A 275 4.17 -1.88 -17.79
CA VAL A 275 5.53 -2.31 -18.12
C VAL A 275 5.46 -3.15 -19.38
N ALA A 276 6.21 -2.77 -20.41
CA ALA A 276 6.26 -3.52 -21.66
C ALA A 276 6.97 -4.87 -21.47
N ASP A 277 6.53 -5.91 -22.17
CA ASP A 277 7.06 -7.28 -22.01
C ASP A 277 8.56 -7.44 -22.33
N ASP A 278 9.14 -6.51 -23.10
CA ASP A 278 10.57 -6.47 -23.43
C ASP A 278 11.35 -5.39 -22.65
N ALA A 279 10.73 -4.69 -21.69
CA ALA A 279 11.38 -3.65 -20.90
C ALA A 279 12.51 -4.23 -20.02
N TYR A 280 13.61 -3.49 -19.90
CA TYR A 280 14.73 -3.87 -19.04
C TYR A 280 15.50 -2.67 -18.48
N VAL A 281 16.21 -2.92 -17.37
CA VAL A 281 17.22 -2.03 -16.81
C VAL A 281 18.48 -2.85 -16.52
N ASN A 282 19.61 -2.39 -17.05
CA ASN A 282 20.92 -3.01 -16.89
C ASN A 282 21.92 -2.00 -16.31
N LEU A 283 22.82 -2.51 -15.47
CA LEU A 283 24.05 -1.83 -15.14
C LEU A 283 25.19 -2.45 -15.94
N GLU A 284 25.90 -1.63 -16.68
CA GLU A 284 27.05 -1.99 -17.47
C GLU A 284 28.31 -1.45 -16.81
N LEU A 285 29.26 -2.36 -16.57
CA LEU A 285 30.55 -2.04 -16.01
C LEU A 285 31.60 -2.05 -17.12
N TYR A 286 32.21 -0.89 -17.33
CA TYR A 286 33.27 -0.70 -18.29
C TYR A 286 34.60 -0.53 -17.60
N TYR A 287 35.60 -1.25 -18.11
CA TYR A 287 36.97 -1.19 -17.63
C TYR A 287 37.85 -0.37 -18.61
N GLY A 288 38.77 0.44 -18.07
CA GLY A 288 39.81 1.12 -18.86
C GLY A 288 39.30 2.31 -19.70
N ILE A 289 38.05 2.72 -19.51
CA ILE A 289 37.43 3.87 -20.17
C ILE A 289 37.36 5.01 -19.14
N PRO A 290 38.25 6.02 -19.21
CA PRO A 290 38.34 7.07 -18.19
C PRO A 290 37.21 8.12 -18.30
N THR A 291 36.45 8.13 -19.39
CA THR A 291 35.38 9.09 -19.68
C THR A 291 34.33 8.43 -20.56
N ALA A 292 33.06 8.79 -20.42
CA ALA A 292 31.96 8.24 -21.21
C ALA A 292 31.96 8.76 -22.67
N ASP A 293 33.00 8.40 -23.41
CA ASP A 293 33.06 8.58 -24.86
C ASP A 293 32.27 7.44 -25.52
N LYS A 294 31.21 7.81 -26.24
CA LYS A 294 30.29 6.87 -26.90
C LYS A 294 31.03 5.96 -27.90
N GLU A 295 32.05 6.47 -28.60
CA GLU A 295 32.85 5.65 -29.51
C GLU A 295 33.77 4.68 -28.76
N ALA A 296 34.20 5.02 -27.55
CA ALA A 296 35.04 4.14 -26.73
C ALA A 296 34.21 3.02 -26.08
N THR A 297 32.99 3.32 -25.63
CA THR A 297 32.09 2.33 -25.02
C THR A 297 31.49 1.35 -26.04
N GLU A 298 31.35 1.73 -27.30
CA GLU A 298 30.91 0.82 -28.39
C GLU A 298 32.00 -0.20 -28.80
N LYS A 299 33.28 0.10 -28.53
CA LYS A 299 34.43 -0.75 -28.92
C LYS A 299 34.86 -1.75 -27.83
N VAL A 300 34.28 -1.65 -26.63
CA VAL A 300 34.63 -2.49 -25.47
C VAL A 300 33.40 -3.26 -25.03
N THR A 301 33.53 -4.57 -24.84
CA THR A 301 32.46 -5.40 -24.27
C THR A 301 32.35 -5.14 -22.77
N PRO A 302 31.24 -4.57 -22.26
CA PRO A 302 31.06 -4.37 -20.83
C PRO A 302 30.75 -5.69 -20.11
N THR A 303 31.02 -5.72 -18.81
CA THR A 303 30.37 -6.70 -17.93
C THR A 303 28.96 -6.20 -17.65
N VAL A 304 27.96 -6.91 -18.18
CA VAL A 304 26.55 -6.56 -18.01
C VAL A 304 26.01 -7.23 -16.76
N ILE A 305 25.56 -6.44 -15.79
CA ILE A 305 24.75 -6.89 -14.67
C ILE A 305 23.30 -6.60 -14.99
N ARG A 306 22.55 -7.66 -15.29
CA ARG A 306 21.10 -7.54 -15.48
C ARG A 306 20.45 -7.21 -14.14
N VAL A 307 19.78 -6.08 -14.07
CA VAL A 307 19.15 -5.62 -12.83
C VAL A 307 17.70 -6.07 -12.82
N LEU A 308 16.96 -5.69 -13.86
CA LEU A 308 15.52 -5.92 -13.96
C LEU A 308 15.12 -6.23 -15.40
N ASP A 309 14.11 -7.08 -15.54
CA ASP A 309 13.34 -7.26 -16.76
C ASP A 309 11.84 -7.26 -16.49
N ALA A 310 11.03 -7.23 -17.55
CA ALA A 310 9.57 -7.22 -17.46
C ALA A 310 8.99 -8.36 -16.60
N SER A 311 9.66 -9.51 -16.46
CA SER A 311 9.20 -10.62 -15.64
C SER A 311 9.34 -10.35 -14.14
N ASP A 312 10.27 -9.49 -13.72
CA ASP A 312 10.39 -9.05 -12.32
C ASP A 312 9.14 -8.26 -11.88
N PHE A 313 8.40 -7.65 -12.81
CA PHE A 313 7.20 -6.85 -12.53
C PHE A 313 5.92 -7.70 -12.49
N LYS A 314 5.93 -8.95 -12.94
CA LYS A 314 4.74 -9.84 -12.95
C LYS A 314 4.36 -10.38 -11.55
N LYS A 315 5.08 -9.96 -10.50
CA LYS A 315 4.86 -10.36 -9.09
C LYS A 315 4.36 -9.20 -8.22
N HIS A 316 4.19 -8.02 -8.81
CA HIS A 316 3.73 -6.78 -8.19
C HIS A 316 2.46 -6.28 -8.88
#